data_AF-A0A642VAG6-F1
#
_entry.id   AF-A0A642VAG6-F1
#
_cell.length_a   1.000
_cell.length_b   1.000
_cell.length_c   1.000
_cell.angle_alpha   90.00
_cell.angle_beta   90.00
_cell.angle_gamma   90.00
#
_symmetry.space_group_name_H-M   'P 1'
#
loop_
_entity.id
_entity.type
_entity.pdbx_description
1 polymer ?
#
loop_
_entity_poly.entity_id
_entity_poly.type
_entity_poly.pdbx_seq_one_letter_code
_entity_poly.pdbx_strand_id
1 'polypeptide(L)'
;MNYTYVPEGEGLPHLKEACVVLTSSKETQKVKNICQNPNVSLLVHDWTTSKTLEVSEGSTLSRMLKEMNQTELSSKSVTLDGCAKIVEGDVAEFFRKKLQQCTPENEHKFIDDTTAVILVTIQSATVADSENHVQVYDDFSS
;
A
#
# COMPACT_ATOMS: atom_id res chain seq x y z
N MET A 1 2.23 7.25 -6.99
CA MET A 1 2.55 6.99 -5.57
C MET A 1 2.97 5.54 -5.57
N ASN A 2 4.26 5.29 -5.41
CA ASN A 2 4.79 3.94 -5.47
C ASN A 2 4.94 3.44 -4.04
N TYR A 3 4.79 2.15 -3.86
CA TYR A 3 4.94 1.53 -2.55
C TYR A 3 5.69 0.22 -2.65
N THR A 4 6.38 -0.14 -1.57
CA THR A 4 6.95 -1.47 -1.40
C THR A 4 6.89 -1.85 0.06
N TYR A 5 6.76 -3.14 0.33
CA TYR A 5 6.89 -3.67 1.67
C TYR A 5 8.36 -4.04 1.92
N VAL A 6 8.89 -3.59 3.04
CA VAL A 6 10.23 -3.94 3.51
C VAL A 6 10.06 -4.83 4.74
N PRO A 7 10.43 -6.12 4.66
CA PRO A 7 10.38 -6.99 5.82
C PRO A 7 11.46 -6.62 6.85
N GLU A 8 11.29 -7.15 8.06
CA GLU A 8 12.22 -6.96 9.16
C GLU A 8 13.66 -7.33 8.76
N GLY A 9 14.64 -6.54 9.20
CA GLY A 9 16.05 -6.76 8.92
C GLY A 9 16.52 -6.28 7.54
N GLU A 10 15.66 -6.23 6.52
CA GLU A 10 16.07 -5.72 5.20
C GLU A 10 16.08 -4.19 5.08
N GLY A 11 15.65 -3.49 6.13
CA GLY A 11 15.79 -2.04 6.29
C GLY A 11 17.10 -1.61 6.94
N LEU A 12 17.94 -2.55 7.37
CA LEU A 12 19.18 -2.26 8.10
C LEU A 12 20.21 -1.52 7.23
N PRO A 13 20.98 -0.59 7.80
CA PRO A 13 21.02 -0.21 9.22
C PRO A 13 19.95 0.82 9.65
N HIS A 14 19.11 1.29 8.72
CA HIS A 14 18.24 2.45 8.95
C HIS A 14 16.91 2.10 9.62
N LEU A 15 16.44 0.87 9.46
CA LEU A 15 15.19 0.40 10.03
C LEU A 15 15.31 -1.08 10.42
N LYS A 16 14.88 -1.41 11.64
CA LYS A 16 14.88 -2.80 12.15
C LYS A 16 13.57 -3.50 11.82
N GLU A 17 12.47 -2.85 12.16
CA GLU A 17 11.10 -3.35 12.00
C GLU A 17 10.66 -3.41 10.54
N ALA A 18 9.65 -4.25 10.27
CA ALA A 18 8.99 -4.27 8.97
C ALA A 18 8.19 -2.97 8.73
N CYS A 19 8.18 -2.47 7.50
CA CYS A 19 7.42 -1.28 7.16
C CYS A 19 6.91 -1.28 5.71
N VAL A 20 5.90 -0.45 5.46
CA VAL A 20 5.50 -0.08 4.11
C VAL A 20 6.19 1.23 3.75
N VAL A 21 6.99 1.22 2.70
CA VAL A 21 7.65 2.41 2.15
C VAL A 21 6.77 2.98 1.05
N LEU A 22 6.42 4.25 1.15
CA LEU A 22 5.61 4.99 0.18
C LEU A 22 6.41 6.16 -0.41
N THR A 23 6.14 6.51 -1.66
CA THR A 23 6.64 7.73 -2.28
C THR A 23 5.51 8.68 -2.67
N SER A 24 5.65 9.94 -2.26
CA SER A 24 4.69 11.01 -2.62
C SER A 24 5.40 12.34 -2.82
N SER A 25 4.88 13.21 -3.67
CA SER A 25 5.46 14.54 -3.87
C SER A 25 5.42 15.36 -2.58
N LYS A 26 6.53 16.05 -2.25
CA LYS A 26 6.72 16.80 -1.00
C LYS A 26 5.64 17.86 -0.74
N GLU A 27 5.09 18.45 -1.80
CA GLU A 27 4.14 19.56 -1.70
C GLU A 27 2.68 19.12 -1.44
N THR A 28 2.42 17.81 -1.45
CA THR A 28 1.06 17.29 -1.30
C THR A 28 0.50 17.55 0.08
N GLN A 29 -0.83 17.71 0.16
CA GLN A 29 -1.52 17.82 1.44
C GLN A 29 -1.31 16.56 2.30
N LYS A 30 -1.10 15.39 1.68
CA LYS A 30 -0.82 14.13 2.39
C LYS A 30 0.45 14.23 3.21
N VAL A 31 1.54 14.72 2.60
CA VAL A 31 2.82 14.95 3.29
C VAL A 31 2.66 15.95 4.43
N LYS A 32 1.94 17.06 4.19
CA LYS A 32 1.66 18.05 5.25
C LYS A 32 0.87 17.46 6.42
N ASN A 33 -0.14 16.65 6.13
CA ASN A 33 -0.96 15.99 7.15
C ASN A 33 -0.14 15.00 7.97
N ILE A 34 0.72 14.20 7.32
CA ILE A 34 1.62 13.25 8.00
C ILE A 34 2.61 13.98 8.92
N CYS A 35 3.16 15.13 8.48
CA CYS A 35 4.02 15.94 9.33
C CYS A 35 3.31 16.46 10.59
N GLN A 36 1.99 16.70 10.53
CA GLN A 36 1.20 17.18 11.65
C GLN A 36 0.69 16.05 12.54
N ASN A 37 0.33 14.91 11.94
CA ASN A 37 -0.13 13.72 12.65
C ASN A 37 0.47 12.48 11.99
N PRO A 38 1.46 11.82 12.63
CA PRO A 38 2.08 10.63 12.09
C PRO A 38 1.17 9.40 12.16
N ASN A 39 0.05 9.44 12.89
CA ASN A 39 -0.89 8.32 12.94
C ASN A 39 -1.67 8.25 11.62
N VAL A 40 -1.47 7.18 10.86
CA VAL A 40 -2.07 6.96 9.55
C VAL A 40 -2.75 5.61 9.48
N SER A 41 -3.70 5.51 8.54
CA SER A 41 -4.35 4.25 8.22
C SER A 41 -4.22 4.01 6.70
N LEU A 42 -3.80 2.81 6.33
CA LEU A 42 -3.65 2.38 4.94
C LEU A 42 -4.74 1.37 4.60
N LEU A 43 -5.59 1.71 3.63
CA LEU A 43 -6.61 0.80 3.12
C LEU A 43 -6.06 0.03 1.92
N VAL A 44 -6.07 -1.30 2.01
CA VAL A 44 -5.71 -2.23 0.94
C VAL A 44 -6.97 -2.99 0.54
N HIS A 45 -7.28 -3.04 -0.76
CA HIS A 45 -8.37 -3.84 -1.30
C HIS A 45 -7.85 -4.76 -2.41
N ASP A 46 -8.41 -5.96 -2.52
CA ASP A 46 -8.08 -6.87 -3.62
C ASP A 46 -8.73 -6.38 -4.92
N TRP A 47 -7.92 -6.02 -5.92
CA TRP A 47 -8.37 -5.69 -7.28
C TRP A 47 -8.39 -6.92 -8.21
N THR A 48 -7.70 -8.00 -7.81
CA THR A 48 -7.36 -9.14 -8.66
C THR A 48 -8.33 -10.32 -8.58
N THR A 49 -9.21 -10.41 -7.58
CA THR A 49 -10.25 -11.48 -7.56
C THR A 49 -11.30 -11.34 -8.67
N SER A 50 -11.47 -10.15 -9.26
CA SER A 50 -12.45 -9.91 -10.35
C SER A 50 -12.06 -10.54 -11.71
N LYS A 51 -10.87 -11.17 -11.83
CA LYS A 51 -10.42 -11.79 -13.09
C LYS A 51 -10.55 -13.31 -13.15
N THR A 52 -10.82 -14.00 -12.05
CA THR A 52 -10.64 -15.47 -11.96
C THR A 52 -11.94 -16.22 -11.66
N LEU A 53 -13.02 -15.87 -12.35
CA LEU A 53 -14.17 -16.76 -12.49
C LEU A 53 -14.34 -17.03 -13.97
N GLU A 54 -14.14 -18.28 -14.37
CA GLU A 54 -14.16 -18.72 -15.77
C GLU A 54 -15.37 -18.14 -16.50
N VAL A 55 -15.10 -17.36 -17.55
CA VAL A 55 -16.11 -16.76 -18.42
C VAL A 55 -16.75 -17.91 -19.21
N SER A 56 -17.76 -18.53 -18.63
CA SER A 56 -18.75 -19.31 -19.37
C SER A 56 -19.35 -18.41 -20.46
N GLU A 57 -19.32 -18.91 -21.69
CA GLU A 57 -19.76 -18.23 -22.91
C GLU A 57 -21.15 -17.60 -22.75
N GLY A 58 -21.19 -16.28 -22.61
CA GLY A 58 -22.41 -15.48 -22.53
C GLY A 58 -22.29 -14.21 -23.38
N SER A 59 -23.42 -13.62 -23.76
CA SER A 59 -23.48 -12.43 -24.60
C SER A 59 -22.67 -11.25 -24.02
N THR A 60 -22.15 -10.36 -24.89
CA THR A 60 -21.34 -9.19 -24.52
C THR A 60 -21.95 -8.34 -23.40
N LEU A 61 -23.27 -8.16 -23.40
CA LEU A 61 -23.98 -7.44 -22.34
C LEU A 61 -23.99 -8.20 -21.00
N SER A 62 -24.19 -9.51 -21.04
CA SER A 62 -24.15 -10.35 -19.84
C SER A 62 -22.77 -10.35 -19.20
N ARG A 63 -21.71 -10.30 -20.03
CA ARG A 63 -20.33 -10.15 -19.57
C ARG A 63 -20.11 -8.77 -18.94
N MET A 64 -20.54 -7.69 -19.59
CA MET A 64 -20.42 -6.33 -19.05
C MET A 64 -21.13 -6.18 -17.70
N LEU A 65 -22.35 -6.70 -17.56
CA LEU A 65 -23.10 -6.65 -16.29
C LEU A 65 -22.42 -7.48 -15.19
N LYS A 66 -21.83 -8.64 -15.53
CA LYS A 66 -21.03 -9.44 -14.60
C LYS A 66 -19.74 -8.72 -14.19
N GLU A 67 -19.07 -8.05 -15.12
CA GLU A 67 -17.86 -7.25 -14.84
C GLU A 67 -18.21 -6.06 -13.92
N MET A 68 -19.35 -5.39 -14.13
CA MET A 68 -19.84 -4.32 -13.25
C MET A 68 -20.13 -4.84 -11.84
N ASN A 69 -20.90 -5.93 -11.70
CA ASN A 69 -21.21 -6.50 -10.39
C ASN A 69 -19.96 -7.00 -9.64
N GLN A 70 -18.96 -7.52 -10.35
CA GLN A 70 -17.71 -7.98 -9.73
C GLN A 70 -16.76 -6.85 -9.33
N THR A 71 -16.88 -5.68 -9.96
CA THR A 71 -16.09 -4.49 -9.58
C THR A 71 -16.56 -3.93 -8.24
N GLU A 72 -17.84 -4.12 -7.89
CA GLU A 72 -18.39 -3.71 -6.58
C GLU A 72 -18.14 -4.74 -5.46
N LEU A 73 -17.84 -5.99 -5.81
CA LEU A 73 -17.56 -7.08 -4.87
C LEU A 73 -16.06 -7.20 -4.59
N SER A 74 -15.41 -6.19 -4.01
CA SER A 74 -14.08 -6.42 -3.42
C SER A 74 -14.25 -7.41 -2.26
N SER A 75 -13.83 -8.67 -2.44
CA SER A 75 -14.12 -9.75 -1.50
C SER A 75 -13.50 -9.52 -0.13
N LYS A 76 -12.37 -8.81 -0.05
CA LYS A 76 -11.67 -8.49 1.20
C LYS A 76 -11.00 -7.13 1.13
N SER A 77 -11.10 -6.39 2.23
CA SER A 77 -10.35 -5.17 2.49
C SER A 77 -9.56 -5.32 3.78
N VAL A 78 -8.40 -4.68 3.83
CA VAL A 78 -7.54 -4.65 5.00
C VAL A 78 -7.22 -3.21 5.30
N THR A 79 -7.58 -2.78 6.51
CA THR A 79 -7.21 -1.46 7.06
C THR A 79 -6.01 -1.67 7.96
N LEU A 80 -4.86 -1.10 7.60
CA LEU A 80 -3.62 -1.19 8.37
C LEU A 80 -3.40 0.13 9.10
N ASP A 81 -3.50 0.12 10.41
CA ASP A 81 -3.23 1.29 11.23
C ASP A 81 -1.77 1.31 11.65
N GLY A 82 -1.14 2.48 11.59
CA GLY A 82 0.29 2.59 11.81
C GLY A 82 0.80 4.01 11.99
N CYS A 83 2.12 4.11 12.13
CA CYS A 83 2.82 5.37 12.31
C CYS A 83 3.69 5.66 11.09
N ALA A 84 3.47 6.82 10.48
CA ALA A 84 4.21 7.31 9.33
C ALA A 84 5.36 8.24 9.76
N LYS A 85 6.53 8.01 9.17
CA LYS A 85 7.72 8.84 9.34
C LYS A 85 8.26 9.25 7.98
N ILE A 86 8.42 10.55 7.77
CA ILE A 86 9.05 11.08 6.56
C ILE A 86 10.56 11.08 6.76
N VAL A 87 11.29 10.54 5.80
CA VAL A 87 12.76 10.45 5.83
C VAL A 87 13.38 11.24 4.68
N GLU A 88 14.53 11.84 4.96
CA GLU A 88 15.34 12.61 4.01
C GLU A 88 16.83 12.23 4.14
N GLY A 89 17.65 12.67 3.19
CA GLY A 89 19.09 12.36 3.14
C GLY A 89 19.39 10.90 2.75
N ASP A 90 20.50 10.37 3.27
CA ASP A 90 21.03 9.03 2.92
C ASP A 90 19.99 7.90 3.10
N VAL A 91 19.15 8.01 4.13
CA VAL A 91 18.08 7.03 4.41
C VAL A 91 17.06 7.00 3.27
N ALA A 92 16.68 8.18 2.76
CA ALA A 92 15.72 8.29 1.68
C ALA A 92 16.29 7.72 0.37
N GLU A 93 17.57 7.96 0.08
CA GLU A 93 18.24 7.40 -1.10
C GLU A 93 18.27 5.86 -1.07
N PHE A 94 18.56 5.28 0.09
CA PHE A 94 18.54 3.83 0.28
C PHE A 94 17.18 3.22 -0.09
N PHE A 95 16.09 3.77 0.46
CA PHE A 95 14.75 3.27 0.20
C PHE A 95 14.25 3.59 -1.21
N ARG A 96 14.63 4.74 -1.80
CA ARG A 96 14.34 5.05 -3.21
C ARG A 96 14.96 4.01 -4.14
N LYS A 97 16.22 3.63 -3.90
CA LYS A 97 16.90 2.60 -4.69
C LYS A 97 16.19 1.26 -4.58
N LYS A 98 15.74 0.89 -3.38
CA LYS A 98 14.99 -0.36 -3.15
C LYS A 98 13.62 -0.35 -3.86
N LEU A 99 12.91 0.78 -3.82
CA LEU A 99 11.67 0.97 -4.57
C LEU A 99 11.89 0.88 -6.08
N GLN A 100 12.96 1.46 -6.61
CA GLN A 100 13.30 1.33 -8.03
C GLN A 100 13.50 -0.14 -8.40
N GLN A 101 14.19 -0.95 -7.58
CA GLN A 101 14.38 -2.38 -7.87
C GLN A 101 13.08 -3.20 -7.88
N CYS A 102 12.10 -2.83 -7.06
CA CYS A 102 10.81 -3.51 -6.97
C CYS A 102 9.77 -3.02 -7.99
N THR A 103 10.00 -1.86 -8.61
CA THR A 103 9.06 -1.25 -9.56
C THR A 103 9.42 -1.65 -11.00
N PRO A 104 8.47 -2.02 -11.87
CA PRO A 104 8.76 -2.30 -13.28
C PRO A 104 9.37 -1.10 -14.01
N GLU A 105 10.22 -1.35 -15.01
CA GLU A 105 11.12 -0.36 -15.64
C GLU A 105 10.45 0.92 -16.17
N ASN A 106 9.15 0.86 -16.48
CA ASN A 106 8.39 1.96 -17.05
C ASN A 106 7.95 3.03 -16.04
N GLU A 107 8.08 2.80 -14.73
CA GLU A 107 7.66 3.73 -13.67
C GLU A 107 8.83 4.37 -12.88
N HIS A 108 10.08 4.05 -13.23
CA HIS A 108 11.26 4.65 -12.61
C HIS A 108 11.34 6.18 -12.73
N LYS A 109 10.59 6.75 -13.69
CA LYS A 109 10.60 8.17 -14.05
C LYS A 109 9.96 9.12 -13.02
N PHE A 110 9.37 8.62 -11.95
CA PHE A 110 8.63 9.42 -10.97
C PHE A 110 9.28 9.49 -9.58
N ILE A 111 10.49 8.95 -9.41
CA ILE A 111 11.22 8.98 -8.14
C ILE A 111 12.38 9.99 -8.27
N ASP A 112 12.01 11.28 -8.31
CA ASP A 112 12.94 12.41 -8.32
C ASP A 112 13.13 13.00 -6.90
N ASP A 113 14.07 13.93 -6.75
CA ASP A 113 14.37 14.65 -5.49
C ASP A 113 13.20 15.42 -4.88
N THR A 114 12.17 15.70 -5.68
CA THR A 114 10.92 16.33 -5.26
C THR A 114 9.98 15.38 -4.52
N THR A 115 10.35 14.10 -4.40
CA THR A 115 9.53 13.05 -3.81
C THR A 115 9.95 12.78 -2.36
N ALA A 116 9.01 12.90 -1.42
CA ALA A 116 9.18 12.46 -0.05
C ALA A 116 9.11 10.93 0.03
N VAL A 117 10.01 10.34 0.82
CA VAL A 117 9.94 8.93 1.21
C VAL A 117 9.26 8.87 2.57
N ILE A 118 8.21 8.06 2.66
CA ILE A 118 7.39 7.91 3.85
C ILE A 118 7.49 6.45 4.27
N LEU A 119 7.94 6.21 5.50
CA LEU A 119 7.99 4.89 6.12
C LEU A 119 6.77 4.73 7.01
N VAL A 120 5.99 3.68 6.82
CA VAL A 120 4.82 3.37 7.66
C VAL A 120 5.05 2.07 8.40
N THR A 121 5.24 2.16 9.72
CA THR A 121 5.29 0.99 10.60
C THR A 121 3.86 0.61 11.00
N ILE A 122 3.47 -0.63 10.75
CA ILE A 122 2.11 -1.12 11.04
C ILE A 122 2.03 -1.54 12.50
N GLN A 123 0.96 -1.12 13.19
CA GLN A 123 0.71 -1.40 14.61
C GLN A 123 -0.48 -2.35 14.80
N SER A 124 -1.52 -2.19 13.99
CA SER A 124 -2.66 -3.09 13.97
C SER A 124 -3.24 -3.21 12.55
N ALA A 125 -4.04 -4.25 12.33
CA ALA A 125 -4.68 -4.52 11.06
C ALA A 125 -6.11 -5.01 11.28
N THR A 126 -7.06 -4.39 10.59
CA THR A 126 -8.46 -4.82 10.57
C THR A 126 -8.78 -5.38 9.19
N VAL A 127 -9.11 -6.67 9.12
CA VAL A 127 -9.52 -7.37 7.90
C VAL A 127 -11.04 -7.45 7.87
N ALA A 128 -11.66 -6.94 6.82
CA ALA A 128 -13.09 -7.03 6.58
C ALA A 128 -13.36 -7.80 5.27
N ASP A 129 -14.27 -8.77 5.31
CA ASP A 129 -14.74 -9.49 4.12
C ASP A 129 -16.09 -8.97 3.60
N SER A 130 -16.48 -9.45 2.42
CA SER A 130 -17.75 -9.11 1.77
C SER A 130 -19.00 -9.61 2.52
N GLU A 131 -18.84 -10.50 3.49
CA GLU A 131 -19.92 -11.00 4.36
C GLU A 131 -19.98 -10.24 5.68
N ASN A 132 -19.23 -9.14 5.79
CA ASN A 132 -19.15 -8.27 6.97
C ASN A 132 -18.55 -8.96 8.21
N HIS A 133 -17.74 -10.00 8.02
CA HIS A 133 -16.88 -10.51 9.08
C HIS A 133 -15.65 -9.61 9.23
N VAL A 134 -15.44 -9.12 10.44
CA VAL A 134 -14.33 -8.25 10.79
C VAL A 134 -13.40 -8.99 11.75
N GLN A 135 -12.12 -9.08 11.41
CA GLN A 135 -11.07 -9.61 12.26
C GLN A 135 -10.04 -8.53 12.54
N VAL A 136 -9.71 -8.33 13.81
CA VAL A 136 -8.73 -7.35 14.26
C VAL A 136 -7.47 -8.08 14.72
N TYR A 137 -6.33 -7.62 14.23
CA TYR A 137 -5.00 -8.07 14.58
C TYR A 137 -4.29 -6.90 15.25
N ASP A 138 -4.20 -6.96 16.56
CA ASP A 138 -3.48 -5.99 17.38
C ASP A 138 -2.10 -6.56 17.74
N ASP A 139 -1.10 -5.68 17.80
CA ASP A 139 0.24 -5.95 18.35
C ASP A 139 1.23 -6.65 17.41
N PHE A 140 1.69 -5.91 16.39
CA PHE A 140 2.85 -6.31 15.56
C PHE A 140 4.21 -5.97 16.21
N SER A 141 4.21 -5.46 17.44
CA SER A 141 5.39 -5.10 18.22
C SER A 141 5.93 -6.33 18.98
N SER A 142 6.80 -7.11 18.33
CA SER A 142 7.60 -8.17 18.97
C SER A 142 9.07 -7.79 19.06
#